data_AF-A0ABD4ZHK4-F1
#
_entry.id   AF-A0ABD4ZHK4-F1
#
_cell.length_a   1.000
_cell.length_b   1.000
_cell.length_c   1.000
_cell.angle_alpha   90.00
_cell.angle_beta   90.00
_cell.angle_gamma   90.00
#
_symmetry.space_group_name_H-M   'P 1'
#
loop_
_entity.id
_entity.type
_entity.pdbx_description
1 polymer ?
#
loop_
_entity_poly.entity_id
_entity_poly.type
_entity_poly.pdbx_seq_one_letter_code
_entity_poly.pdbx_strand_id
1 'polypeptide(L)'
;MKKTALKKRRRAFKWHLSNIKTILQNEKYIGDALLQKTITTDFINHVRIKNDGTEPQYYVKDSHTPIIPRDIFFKVQEEMLRRANMFSGEENKKRRVYSSKYALSSLCVCSKCGDVYRRIAWNNRGVHSVVWRCCTRVENGPSACDAPTVQENELQSAIVKAINKVFSISDEVLDTLKNNIREIIAGNNLNEIETVNKRIADKQAILLTLLKAKKDYMKTADEIDELKGKKQQLLIEKAGQEDAKRRTREMEDFLKSERHDISEYDEKLVRKYIKKIKVYEDKFSVTFKSEISVNIERAS
;
A
#
# COMPACT_ATOMS: atom_id res chain seq x y z
N MET A 1 -26.61 45.05 -33.94
CA MET A 1 -26.35 43.73 -33.31
C MET A 1 -24.92 43.67 -32.79
N LYS A 2 -24.69 43.92 -31.49
CA LYS A 2 -23.38 43.72 -30.85
C LYS A 2 -23.32 42.28 -30.35
N LYS A 3 -22.45 41.45 -30.94
CA LYS A 3 -22.18 40.09 -30.45
C LYS A 3 -21.44 40.23 -29.10
N THR A 4 -22.15 39.98 -28.01
CA THR A 4 -21.56 39.88 -26.66
C THR A 4 -20.66 38.65 -26.64
N ALA A 5 -19.35 38.85 -26.70
CA ALA A 5 -18.37 37.79 -26.55
C ALA A 5 -18.47 37.20 -25.14
N LEU A 6 -19.02 35.99 -25.01
CA LEU A 6 -18.93 35.18 -23.80
C LEU A 6 -17.45 34.95 -23.47
N LYS A 7 -16.93 35.65 -22.47
CA LYS A 7 -15.62 35.37 -21.86
C LYS A 7 -15.63 33.91 -21.39
N LYS A 8 -15.00 33.00 -22.14
CA LYS A 8 -14.69 31.64 -21.68
C LYS A 8 -13.77 31.75 -20.47
N ARG A 9 -14.35 31.70 -19.27
CA ARG A 9 -13.63 31.63 -18.00
C ARG A 9 -13.03 30.23 -17.90
N ARG A 10 -11.91 29.98 -18.61
CA ARG A 10 -11.07 28.79 -18.42
C ARG A 10 -10.37 28.90 -17.06
N ARG A 11 -11.13 28.77 -15.96
CA ARG A 11 -10.53 28.35 -14.68
C ARG A 11 -10.14 26.90 -14.88
N ALA A 12 -8.87 26.64 -15.18
CA ALA A 12 -8.32 25.31 -15.06
C ALA A 12 -8.55 24.87 -13.60
N PHE A 13 -9.48 23.95 -13.39
CA PHE A 13 -9.73 23.38 -12.07
C PHE A 13 -8.46 22.67 -11.63
N LYS A 14 -7.70 23.29 -10.71
CA LYS A 14 -6.52 22.66 -10.13
C LYS A 14 -6.99 21.50 -9.25
N TRP A 15 -6.56 20.30 -9.58
CA TRP A 15 -6.77 19.14 -8.75
C TRP A 15 -5.87 19.23 -7.52
N HIS A 16 -6.48 19.20 -6.34
CA HIS A 16 -5.76 19.13 -5.07
C HIS A 16 -5.63 17.68 -4.62
N LEU A 17 -4.53 17.34 -3.95
CA LEU A 17 -4.28 16.01 -3.39
C LEU A 17 -5.39 15.56 -2.43
N SER A 18 -5.94 16.50 -1.65
CA SER A 18 -7.07 16.26 -0.75
C SER A 18 -8.31 15.75 -1.50
N ASN A 19 -8.61 16.32 -2.67
CA ASN A 19 -9.76 15.91 -3.48
C ASN A 19 -9.61 14.47 -3.97
N ILE A 20 -8.40 14.12 -4.44
CA ILE A 20 -8.10 12.76 -4.91
C ILE A 20 -8.23 11.77 -3.75
N LYS A 21 -7.69 12.11 -2.57
CA LYS A 21 -7.81 11.27 -1.38
C LYS A 21 -9.27 11.02 -0.99
N THR A 22 -10.11 12.05 -1.00
CA THR A 22 -11.55 11.93 -0.72
C THR A 22 -12.23 11.00 -1.72
N ILE A 23 -11.89 11.09 -3.02
CA ILE A 23 -12.43 10.22 -4.06
C ILE A 23 -12.06 8.76 -3.78
N LEU A 24 -10.78 8.48 -3.52
CA LEU A 24 -10.28 7.13 -3.29
C LEU A 24 -10.86 6.48 -2.02
N GLN A 25 -11.31 7.26 -1.04
CA GLN A 25 -11.88 6.76 0.22
C GLN A 25 -13.41 6.70 0.23
N ASN A 26 -14.08 7.16 -0.83
CA ASN A 26 -15.53 7.31 -0.83
C ASN A 26 -16.22 5.98 -1.15
N GLU A 27 -16.98 5.47 -0.19
CA GLU A 27 -17.75 4.24 -0.29
C GLU A 27 -18.83 4.29 -1.39
N LYS A 28 -19.19 5.48 -1.87
CA LYS A 28 -20.14 5.60 -2.99
C LYS A 28 -19.64 4.92 -4.26
N TYR A 29 -18.33 4.87 -4.49
CA TYR A 29 -17.81 4.20 -5.69
C TYR A 29 -18.05 2.69 -5.71
N ILE A 30 -18.27 2.08 -4.54
CA ILE A 30 -18.63 0.65 -4.41
C ILE A 30 -20.13 0.42 -4.24
N GLY A 31 -20.96 1.43 -4.53
CA GLY A 31 -22.42 1.33 -4.44
C GLY A 31 -22.98 1.57 -3.04
N ASP A 32 -22.14 1.82 -2.04
CA ASP A 32 -22.57 2.03 -0.66
C ASP A 32 -22.83 3.51 -0.36
N ALA A 33 -23.56 3.79 0.72
CA ALA A 33 -23.79 5.15 1.16
C ALA A 33 -23.68 5.24 2.69
N LEU A 34 -22.78 6.08 3.19
CA LEU A 34 -22.80 6.51 4.58
C LEU A 34 -23.54 7.85 4.67
N LEU A 35 -24.72 7.81 5.29
CA LEU A 35 -25.57 8.97 5.54
C LEU A 35 -25.14 9.67 6.84
N GLN A 36 -25.48 10.94 6.96
CA GLN A 36 -25.25 11.74 8.18
C GLN A 36 -23.77 11.88 8.59
N LYS A 37 -22.85 11.97 7.59
CA LYS A 37 -21.42 12.26 7.82
C LYS A 37 -21.16 13.62 8.47
N THR A 38 -22.11 14.54 8.37
CA THR A 38 -22.08 15.87 8.99
C THR A 38 -23.40 16.16 9.68
N ILE A 39 -23.33 16.88 10.79
CA ILE A 39 -24.49 17.34 11.55
C ILE A 39 -24.52 18.86 11.60
N THR A 40 -25.72 19.43 11.74
CA THR A 40 -25.92 20.86 11.93
C THR A 40 -26.06 21.12 13.43
N THR A 41 -25.07 21.77 14.04
CA THR A 41 -25.10 22.07 15.49
C THR A 41 -25.93 23.31 15.81
N ASP A 42 -25.97 24.25 14.87
CA ASP A 42 -26.71 25.50 15.00
C ASP A 42 -27.56 25.72 13.75
N PHE A 43 -28.88 25.73 13.94
CA PHE A 43 -29.86 25.89 12.89
C PHE A 43 -29.96 27.34 12.41
N ILE A 44 -29.58 28.33 13.24
CA ILE A 44 -29.60 29.76 12.89
C ILE A 44 -28.39 30.08 12.02
N ASN A 45 -27.21 29.59 12.40
CA ASN A 45 -25.96 29.88 11.70
C ASN A 45 -25.61 28.85 10.61
N HIS A 46 -26.43 27.80 10.44
CA HIS A 46 -26.19 26.67 9.50
C HIS A 46 -24.78 26.08 9.60
N VAL A 47 -24.20 26.07 10.80
CA VAL A 47 -22.86 25.55 11.04
C VAL A 47 -22.94 24.02 10.96
N ARG A 48 -22.21 23.45 10.01
CA ARG A 48 -22.12 22.00 9.80
C ARG A 48 -20.76 21.51 10.26
N ILE A 49 -20.76 20.59 11.22
CA ILE A 49 -19.55 19.91 11.68
C ILE A 49 -19.55 18.47 11.19
N LYS A 50 -18.38 17.84 11.21
CA LYS A 50 -18.28 16.40 10.96
C LYS A 50 -18.98 15.67 12.10
N ASN A 51 -19.78 14.67 11.75
CA ASN A 51 -20.36 13.78 12.74
C ASN A 51 -19.29 12.80 13.20
N ASP A 52 -18.89 12.92 14.46
CA ASP A 52 -17.86 12.15 15.14
C ASP A 52 -18.43 11.06 16.07
N GLY A 53 -19.74 10.83 16.01
CA GLY A 53 -20.46 9.91 16.89
C GLY A 53 -21.57 10.60 17.68
N THR A 54 -21.62 11.95 17.64
CA THR A 54 -22.67 12.75 18.28
C THR A 54 -24.09 12.34 17.83
N GLU A 55 -24.27 11.97 16.55
CA GLU A 55 -25.55 11.47 16.02
C GLU A 55 -25.37 10.14 15.28
N PRO A 56 -26.40 9.28 15.20
CA PRO A 56 -26.31 8.02 14.48
C PRO A 56 -25.92 8.20 13.01
N GLN A 57 -24.97 7.40 12.54
CA GLN A 57 -24.63 7.30 11.11
C GLN A 57 -25.17 6.01 10.51
N TYR A 58 -25.82 6.13 9.35
CA TYR A 58 -26.45 5.01 8.66
C TYR A 58 -25.63 4.59 7.44
N TYR A 59 -25.09 3.38 7.49
CA TYR A 59 -24.39 2.79 6.35
C TYR A 59 -25.32 1.87 5.57
N VAL A 60 -25.68 2.26 4.36
CA VAL A 60 -26.54 1.51 3.45
C VAL A 60 -25.65 0.80 2.44
N LYS A 61 -25.74 -0.53 2.40
CA LYS A 61 -25.07 -1.34 1.38
C LYS A 61 -25.87 -1.34 0.08
N ASP A 62 -25.17 -1.37 -1.05
CA ASP A 62 -25.76 -1.53 -2.38
C ASP A 62 -26.90 -0.52 -2.65
N SER A 63 -26.73 0.70 -2.15
CA SER A 63 -27.69 1.81 -2.31
C SER A 63 -27.86 2.22 -3.78
N HIS A 64 -26.85 2.01 -4.62
CA HIS A 64 -26.88 2.30 -6.05
C HIS A 64 -25.88 1.44 -6.79
N THR A 65 -25.97 1.43 -8.12
CA THR A 65 -25.04 0.68 -8.98
C THR A 65 -23.60 1.12 -8.73
N PRO A 66 -22.70 0.20 -8.38
CA PRO A 66 -21.29 0.52 -8.12
C PRO A 66 -20.60 1.01 -9.39
N ILE A 67 -19.67 1.96 -9.23
CA ILE A 67 -18.78 2.43 -10.31
C ILE A 67 -17.56 1.52 -10.41
N ILE A 68 -17.04 1.05 -9.27
CA ILE A 68 -15.92 0.12 -9.20
C ILE A 68 -16.28 -1.11 -8.35
N PRO A 69 -15.71 -2.28 -8.68
CA PRO A 69 -15.77 -3.47 -7.82
C PRO A 69 -15.22 -3.23 -6.41
N ARG A 70 -15.80 -3.92 -5.42
CA ARG A 70 -15.41 -3.84 -4.00
C ARG A 70 -13.96 -4.26 -3.77
N ASP A 71 -13.49 -5.30 -4.46
CA ASP A 71 -12.12 -5.81 -4.32
C ASP A 71 -11.09 -4.74 -4.72
N ILE A 72 -11.33 -4.00 -5.81
CA ILE A 72 -10.46 -2.90 -6.26
C ILE A 72 -10.43 -1.79 -5.21
N PHE A 73 -11.58 -1.42 -4.65
CA PHE A 73 -11.64 -0.38 -3.61
C PHE A 73 -10.82 -0.75 -2.37
N PHE A 74 -10.94 -1.99 -1.88
CA PHE A 74 -10.17 -2.44 -0.72
C PHE A 74 -8.67 -2.55 -1.01
N LYS A 75 -8.25 -2.94 -2.22
CA LYS A 75 -6.84 -2.89 -2.64
C LYS A 75 -6.29 -1.46 -2.60
N VAL A 76 -7.08 -0.47 -3.00
CA VAL A 76 -6.69 0.94 -2.88
C VAL A 76 -6.53 1.34 -1.41
N GLN A 77 -7.45 0.93 -0.52
CA GLN A 77 -7.32 1.22 0.91
C GLN A 77 -6.07 0.58 1.52
N GLU A 78 -5.78 -0.68 1.16
CA GLU A 78 -4.55 -1.38 1.57
C GLU A 78 -3.30 -0.63 1.11
N GLU A 79 -3.23 -0.24 -0.16
CA GLU A 79 -2.09 0.51 -0.72
C GLU A 79 -1.93 1.89 -0.05
N MET A 80 -3.04 2.56 0.29
CA MET A 80 -3.00 3.82 1.03
C MET A 80 -2.42 3.65 2.43
N LEU A 81 -2.80 2.59 3.15
CA LEU A 81 -2.24 2.26 4.46
C LEU A 81 -0.76 1.89 4.36
N ARG A 82 -0.39 1.07 3.37
CA ARG A 82 1.01 0.73 3.09
C ARG A 82 1.85 1.98 2.87
N ARG A 83 1.37 2.95 2.08
CA ARG A 83 2.04 4.24 1.84
C ARG A 83 2.13 5.11 3.09
N ALA A 84 1.09 5.12 3.91
CA ALA A 84 1.07 5.90 5.14
C ALA A 84 2.07 5.40 6.18
N ASN A 85 2.31 4.07 6.19
CA ASN A 85 3.12 3.33 7.14
C ASN A 85 4.48 2.90 6.56
N MET A 86 5.04 3.65 5.60
CA MET A 86 6.40 3.41 5.14
C MET A 86 7.39 4.03 6.11
N PHE A 87 8.18 3.17 6.75
CA PHE A 87 9.24 3.54 7.67
C PHE A 87 10.58 2.92 7.26
N SER A 88 11.66 3.50 7.76
CA SER A 88 13.03 3.08 7.47
C SER A 88 13.97 3.48 8.60
N GLY A 89 15.22 3.01 8.51
CA GLY A 89 16.22 3.25 9.54
C GLY A 89 16.10 2.25 10.69
N GLU A 90 16.95 2.44 11.69
CA GLU A 90 16.96 1.61 12.89
C GLU A 90 15.60 1.65 13.59
N GLU A 91 15.08 0.46 13.92
CA GLU A 91 13.76 0.26 14.53
C GLU A 91 12.59 0.96 13.79
N ASN A 92 12.69 1.20 12.47
CA ASN A 92 11.65 1.86 11.68
C ASN A 92 11.25 3.26 12.20
N LYS A 93 12.18 4.01 12.80
CA LYS A 93 11.88 5.33 13.38
C LYS A 93 11.67 6.45 12.35
N LYS A 94 12.16 6.32 11.11
CA LYS A 94 12.08 7.39 10.09
C LYS A 94 10.93 7.17 9.11
N ARG A 95 9.93 8.05 9.15
CA ARG A 95 8.82 8.07 8.18
C ARG A 95 9.32 8.44 6.79
N ARG A 96 8.84 7.75 5.76
CA ARG A 96 9.21 7.98 4.36
C ARG A 96 8.05 8.45 3.51
N VAL A 97 8.37 9.32 2.57
CA VAL A 97 7.46 9.71 1.49
C VAL A 97 7.60 8.70 0.37
N TYR A 98 6.49 8.08 -0.01
CA TYR A 98 6.46 7.20 -1.17
C TYR A 98 6.70 7.99 -2.46
N SER A 99 7.63 7.51 -3.29
CA SER A 99 7.86 8.01 -4.64
C SER A 99 7.98 6.83 -5.59
N SER A 100 7.12 6.79 -6.61
CA SER A 100 7.12 5.74 -7.61
C SER A 100 7.91 6.12 -8.88
N LYS A 101 8.69 7.21 -8.87
CA LYS A 101 9.41 7.69 -10.07
C LYS A 101 10.40 6.66 -10.63
N TYR A 102 11.12 5.95 -9.76
CA TYR A 102 12.07 4.90 -10.14
C TYR A 102 11.72 3.62 -9.37
N ALA A 103 11.77 2.45 -10.02
CA ALA A 103 11.36 1.19 -9.41
C ALA A 103 12.16 0.84 -8.14
N LEU A 104 13.47 1.14 -8.12
CA LEU A 104 14.37 0.84 -7.00
C LEU A 104 14.18 1.78 -5.80
N SER A 105 13.45 2.89 -5.97
CA SER A 105 13.16 3.81 -4.87
C SER A 105 12.36 3.07 -3.81
N SER A 106 12.73 3.21 -2.54
CA SER A 106 12.16 2.49 -1.38
C SER A 106 12.35 0.97 -1.34
N LEU A 107 12.92 0.34 -2.38
CA LEU A 107 13.27 -1.09 -2.36
C LEU A 107 14.68 -1.33 -1.81
N CYS A 108 15.63 -0.47 -2.15
CA CYS A 108 17.03 -0.59 -1.71
C CYS A 108 17.19 -0.11 -0.27
N VAL A 109 17.66 -0.99 0.62
CA VAL A 109 17.79 -0.77 2.06
C VAL A 109 19.21 -1.09 2.52
N CYS A 110 19.76 -0.24 3.37
CA CYS A 110 21.07 -0.39 3.97
C CYS A 110 21.09 -1.54 4.96
N SER A 111 22.08 -2.42 4.84
CA SER A 111 22.29 -3.49 5.81
C SER A 111 22.76 -3.00 7.18
N LYS A 112 23.51 -1.89 7.24
CA LYS A 112 24.11 -1.35 8.47
C LYS A 112 23.10 -0.60 9.33
N CYS A 113 22.46 0.45 8.79
CA CYS A 113 21.55 1.30 9.56
C CYS A 113 20.05 1.09 9.27
N GLY A 114 19.69 0.15 8.38
CA GLY A 114 18.29 -0.15 8.03
C GLY A 114 17.60 0.94 7.19
N ASP A 115 18.30 2.01 6.83
CA ASP A 115 17.74 3.14 6.08
C ASP A 115 17.74 2.89 4.56
N VAL A 116 16.87 3.54 3.81
CA VAL A 116 16.80 3.37 2.35
C VAL A 116 17.96 4.03 1.63
N TYR A 117 18.32 3.49 0.46
CA TYR A 117 19.21 4.14 -0.48
C TYR A 117 18.44 5.14 -1.34
N ARG A 118 19.08 6.28 -1.64
CA ARG A 118 18.59 7.35 -2.51
C ARG A 118 19.42 7.39 -3.78
N ARG A 119 18.73 7.49 -4.92
CA ARG A 119 19.32 7.77 -6.23
C ARG A 119 19.83 9.21 -6.29
N ILE A 120 21.09 9.41 -6.67
CA ILE A 120 21.76 10.70 -6.76
C ILE A 120 22.44 10.79 -8.13
N ALA A 121 22.18 11.88 -8.85
CA ALA A 121 22.94 12.21 -10.05
C ALA A 121 24.34 12.69 -9.62
N TRP A 122 25.37 12.02 -10.10
CA TRP A 122 26.76 12.31 -9.79
C TRP A 122 27.43 12.88 -11.02
N ASN A 123 28.09 14.03 -10.87
CA ASN A 123 28.92 14.59 -11.92
C ASN A 123 30.36 14.66 -11.38
N ASN A 124 31.26 13.90 -11.98
CA ASN A 124 32.68 13.96 -11.66
C ASN A 124 33.48 14.18 -12.94
N ARG A 125 34.23 15.28 -13.00
CA ARG A 125 35.10 15.63 -14.15
C ARG A 125 34.40 15.50 -15.52
N GLY A 126 33.13 15.91 -15.60
CA GLY A 126 32.32 15.87 -16.83
C GLY A 126 31.66 14.52 -17.12
N VAL A 127 31.93 13.48 -16.31
CA VAL A 127 31.25 12.19 -16.41
C VAL A 127 30.00 12.20 -15.54
N HIS A 128 28.85 12.14 -16.20
CA HIS A 128 27.55 11.96 -15.56
C HIS A 128 27.33 10.48 -15.27
N SER A 129 27.16 10.15 -13.99
CA SER A 129 26.80 8.82 -13.53
C SER A 129 25.67 8.90 -12.51
N VAL A 130 25.03 7.77 -12.25
CA VAL A 130 23.96 7.70 -11.25
C VAL A 130 24.37 6.69 -10.21
N VAL A 131 24.39 7.16 -8.97
CA VAL A 131 24.74 6.33 -7.82
C VAL A 131 23.60 6.27 -6.83
N TRP A 132 23.60 5.21 -6.05
CA TRP A 132 22.71 4.98 -4.95
C TRP A 132 23.52 5.08 -3.65
N ARG A 133 23.08 5.95 -2.73
CA ARG A 133 23.72 6.12 -1.41
C ARG A 133 22.70 6.02 -0.29
N CYS A 134 23.11 5.41 0.82
CA CYS A 134 22.29 5.36 2.04
C CYS A 134 21.88 6.77 2.49
N CYS A 135 20.58 6.99 2.74
CA CYS A 135 20.07 8.29 3.17
C CYS A 135 20.73 8.80 4.46
N THR A 136 20.89 7.94 5.46
CA THR A 136 21.56 8.33 6.72
C THR A 136 23.01 8.80 6.48
N ARG A 137 23.77 8.16 5.58
CA ARG A 137 25.11 8.61 5.18
C ARG A 137 25.09 9.96 4.46
N VAL A 138 24.08 10.19 3.62
CA VAL A 138 23.93 11.42 2.84
C VAL A 138 23.54 12.60 3.73
N GLU A 139 22.65 12.37 4.70
CA GLU A 139 22.12 13.40 5.59
C GLU A 139 23.07 13.71 6.75
N ASN A 140 23.71 12.70 7.33
CA ASN A 140 24.49 12.83 8.57
C ASN A 140 26.00 12.54 8.38
N GLY A 141 26.44 12.24 7.15
CA GLY A 141 27.83 11.96 6.84
C GLY A 141 28.27 10.51 7.08
N PRO A 142 29.52 10.16 6.72
CA PRO A 142 30.05 8.79 6.81
C PRO A 142 30.18 8.23 8.23
N SER A 143 30.34 9.09 9.24
CA SER A 143 30.43 8.67 10.65
C SER A 143 29.13 8.05 11.16
N ALA A 144 27.97 8.53 10.66
CA ALA A 144 26.67 7.99 11.02
C ALA A 144 26.34 6.69 10.27
N CYS A 145 26.86 6.52 9.05
CA CYS A 145 26.76 5.30 8.29
C CYS A 145 27.83 5.28 7.19
N ASP A 146 28.70 4.29 7.22
CA ASP A 146 29.81 4.10 6.28
C ASP A 146 29.41 3.21 5.08
N ALA A 147 28.13 2.88 4.93
CA ALA A 147 27.64 1.98 3.88
C ALA A 147 28.06 2.42 2.47
N PRO A 148 28.37 1.48 1.55
CA PRO A 148 29.02 1.78 0.29
C PRO A 148 28.13 2.62 -0.64
N THR A 149 28.77 3.38 -1.52
CA THR A 149 28.12 3.99 -2.69
C THR A 149 28.03 2.92 -3.78
N VAL A 150 26.85 2.75 -4.36
CA VAL A 150 26.58 1.68 -5.34
C VAL A 150 26.21 2.30 -6.68
N GLN A 151 26.74 1.78 -7.78
CA GLN A 151 26.38 2.28 -9.12
C GLN A 151 24.97 1.78 -9.51
N GLU A 152 24.19 2.59 -10.24
CA GLU A 152 22.86 2.17 -10.70
C GLU A 152 22.94 0.89 -11.56
N ASN A 153 23.92 0.80 -12.47
CA ASN A 153 24.12 -0.37 -13.32
C ASN A 153 24.47 -1.63 -12.51
N GLU A 154 25.18 -1.48 -11.39
CA GLU A 154 25.55 -2.60 -10.51
C GLU A 154 24.29 -3.19 -9.85
N LEU A 155 23.38 -2.34 -9.34
CA LEU A 155 22.09 -2.77 -8.81
C LEU A 155 21.22 -3.42 -9.88
N GLN A 156 21.14 -2.82 -11.06
CA GLN A 156 20.35 -3.36 -12.18
C GLN A 156 20.85 -4.75 -12.60
N SER A 157 22.17 -4.91 -12.76
CA SER A 157 22.79 -6.20 -13.08
C SER A 157 22.54 -7.24 -11.98
N ALA A 158 22.66 -6.85 -10.71
CA ALA A 158 22.39 -7.75 -9.59
C ALA A 158 20.95 -8.26 -9.56
N ILE A 159 19.98 -7.41 -9.93
CA ILE A 159 18.56 -7.79 -9.99
C ILE A 159 18.30 -8.77 -11.14
N VAL A 160 18.87 -8.51 -12.33
CA VAL A 160 18.76 -9.43 -13.47
C VAL A 160 19.33 -10.79 -13.10
N LYS A 161 20.53 -10.82 -12.50
CA LYS A 161 21.16 -12.05 -11.99
C LYS A 161 20.29 -12.76 -10.94
N ALA A 162 19.71 -12.01 -10.00
CA ALA A 162 18.83 -12.58 -8.98
C ALA A 162 17.59 -13.24 -9.60
N ILE A 163 16.98 -12.60 -10.59
CA ILE A 163 15.81 -13.15 -11.29
C ILE A 163 16.19 -14.42 -12.05
N ASN A 164 17.27 -14.41 -12.85
CA ASN A 164 17.73 -15.58 -13.59
C ASN A 164 18.14 -16.74 -12.66
N LYS A 165 18.69 -16.43 -11.48
CA LYS A 165 19.01 -17.45 -10.47
C LYS A 165 17.76 -18.10 -9.90
N VAL A 166 16.69 -17.35 -9.63
CA VAL A 166 15.40 -17.94 -9.23
C VAL A 166 14.81 -18.81 -10.33
N PHE A 167 14.93 -18.40 -11.60
CA PHE A 167 14.50 -19.21 -12.75
C PHE A 167 15.26 -20.54 -12.88
N SER A 168 16.56 -20.53 -12.58
CA SER A 168 17.41 -21.72 -12.69
C SER A 168 17.10 -22.78 -11.62
N ILE A 169 16.52 -22.39 -10.48
CA ILE A 169 16.26 -23.26 -9.32
C ILE A 169 14.75 -23.61 -9.25
N SER A 170 14.07 -23.70 -10.40
CA SER A 170 12.61 -23.69 -10.47
C SER A 170 11.91 -24.68 -9.54
N ASP A 171 12.43 -25.88 -9.31
CA ASP A 171 11.68 -26.93 -8.62
C ASP A 171 11.61 -26.72 -7.10
N GLU A 172 12.74 -26.44 -6.44
CA GLU A 172 12.76 -26.09 -5.00
C GLU A 172 12.05 -24.76 -4.71
N VAL A 173 12.19 -23.81 -5.64
CA VAL A 173 11.48 -22.53 -5.60
C VAL A 173 9.97 -22.74 -5.69
N LEU A 174 9.49 -23.59 -6.60
CA LEU A 174 8.07 -23.90 -6.76
C LEU A 174 7.50 -24.54 -5.50
N ASP A 175 8.24 -25.42 -4.82
CA ASP A 175 7.79 -26.02 -3.58
C ASP A 175 7.75 -25.01 -2.42
N THR A 176 8.72 -24.10 -2.36
CA THR A 176 8.69 -22.95 -1.42
C THR A 176 7.47 -22.06 -1.68
N LEU A 177 7.16 -21.75 -2.95
CA LEU A 177 5.98 -20.98 -3.34
C LEU A 177 4.68 -21.66 -2.91
N LYS A 178 4.56 -22.98 -3.12
CA LYS A 178 3.39 -23.76 -2.68
C LYS A 178 3.23 -23.73 -1.16
N ASN A 179 4.32 -23.85 -0.40
CA ASN A 179 4.29 -23.76 1.06
C ASN A 179 3.83 -22.37 1.53
N ASN A 180 4.36 -21.30 0.94
CA ASN A 180 3.94 -19.94 1.27
C ASN A 180 2.45 -19.72 0.97
N ILE A 181 1.92 -20.27 -0.13
CA ILE A 181 0.48 -20.25 -0.42
C ILE A 181 -0.31 -21.00 0.65
N ARG A 182 0.14 -22.19 1.09
CA ARG A 182 -0.54 -22.98 2.14
C ARG A 182 -0.60 -22.22 3.46
N GLU A 183 0.49 -21.59 3.89
CA GLU A 183 0.53 -20.79 5.12
C GLU A 183 -0.45 -19.59 5.05
N ILE A 184 -0.46 -18.87 3.92
CA ILE A 184 -1.39 -17.73 3.75
C ILE A 184 -2.85 -18.21 3.69
N ILE A 185 -3.13 -19.40 3.16
CA ILE A 185 -4.48 -19.98 3.16
C ILE A 185 -4.91 -20.41 4.56
N ALA A 186 -4.00 -20.90 5.40
CA ALA A 186 -4.31 -21.32 6.77
C ALA A 186 -4.73 -20.15 7.67
N GLY A 187 -4.25 -18.92 7.41
CA GLY A 187 -4.58 -17.70 8.16
C GLY A 187 -5.86 -16.98 7.74
N ASN A 188 -6.89 -17.68 7.24
CA ASN A 188 -8.05 -17.05 6.61
C ASN A 188 -9.05 -16.47 7.64
N ASN A 189 -9.16 -15.14 7.70
CA ASN A 189 -10.01 -14.41 8.68
C ASN A 189 -11.53 -14.42 8.33
N LEU A 190 -12.00 -15.35 7.50
CA LEU A 190 -13.41 -15.40 7.06
C LEU A 190 -14.39 -15.55 8.24
N ASN A 191 -14.07 -16.47 9.15
CA ASN A 191 -14.91 -16.74 10.33
C ASN A 191 -14.98 -15.54 11.27
N GLU A 192 -13.89 -14.77 11.41
CA GLU A 192 -13.86 -13.56 12.23
C GLU A 192 -14.72 -12.45 11.64
N ILE A 193 -14.65 -12.24 10.31
CA ILE A 193 -15.48 -11.25 9.62
C ILE A 193 -16.97 -11.59 9.78
N GLU A 194 -17.34 -12.87 9.65
CA GLU A 194 -18.72 -13.31 9.85
C GLU A 194 -19.18 -13.09 11.29
N THR A 195 -18.33 -13.42 12.27
CA THR A 195 -18.60 -13.21 13.70
C THR A 195 -18.82 -11.72 14.01
N VAL A 196 -17.99 -10.84 13.47
CA VAL A 196 -18.14 -9.38 13.63
C VAL A 196 -19.42 -8.89 12.95
N ASN A 197 -19.79 -9.42 11.78
CA ASN A 197 -21.06 -9.07 11.12
C ASN A 197 -22.28 -9.44 11.97
N LYS A 198 -22.29 -10.63 12.58
CA LYS A 198 -23.37 -11.06 13.50
C LYS A 198 -23.50 -10.10 14.68
N ARG A 199 -22.37 -9.79 15.34
CA ARG A 199 -22.34 -8.84 16.46
C ARG A 199 -22.83 -7.44 16.09
N ILE A 200 -22.49 -6.94 14.90
CA ILE A 200 -22.99 -5.65 14.41
C ILE A 200 -24.52 -5.71 14.25
N ALA A 201 -25.05 -6.77 13.64
CA ALA A 201 -26.50 -6.93 13.44
C ALA A 201 -27.25 -7.00 14.78
N ASP A 202 -26.74 -7.77 15.74
CA ASP A 202 -27.34 -7.90 17.07
C ASP A 202 -27.37 -6.55 17.79
N LYS A 203 -26.26 -5.81 17.76
CA LYS A 203 -26.17 -4.48 18.39
C LYS A 203 -27.04 -3.45 17.69
N GLN A 204 -27.18 -3.52 16.36
CA GLN A 204 -28.12 -2.67 15.62
C GLN A 204 -29.58 -2.96 16.01
N ALA A 205 -29.96 -4.22 16.24
CA ALA A 205 -31.29 -4.56 16.73
C ALA A 205 -31.54 -4.03 18.17
N ILE A 206 -30.52 -4.10 19.04
CA ILE A 206 -30.57 -3.52 20.39
C ILE A 206 -30.72 -2.00 20.30
N LEU A 207 -29.94 -1.33 19.46
CA LEU A 207 -30.00 0.12 19.25
C LEU A 207 -31.41 0.56 18.82
N LEU A 208 -32.03 -0.14 17.86
CA LEU A 208 -33.40 0.13 17.44
C LEU A 208 -34.42 -0.01 18.59
N THR A 209 -34.21 -0.99 19.46
CA THR A 209 -35.06 -1.21 20.64
C THR A 209 -34.90 -0.08 21.67
N LEU A 210 -33.67 0.36 21.93
CA LEU A 210 -33.39 1.47 22.85
C LEU A 210 -33.95 2.80 22.33
N LEU A 211 -33.84 3.06 21.03
CA LEU A 211 -34.42 4.23 20.37
C LEU A 211 -35.95 4.26 20.50
N LYS A 212 -36.62 3.13 20.25
CA LYS A 212 -38.08 3.01 20.45
C LYS A 212 -38.48 3.25 21.91
N ALA A 213 -37.65 2.81 22.85
CA ALA A 213 -37.87 2.98 24.29
C ALA A 213 -37.43 4.36 24.83
N LYS A 214 -36.89 5.26 23.99
CA LYS A 214 -36.29 6.56 24.38
C LYS A 214 -35.26 6.43 25.52
N LYS A 215 -34.50 5.33 25.52
CA LYS A 215 -33.42 5.09 26.50
C LYS A 215 -32.08 5.57 25.94
N ASP A 216 -31.12 5.78 26.83
CA ASP A 216 -29.73 6.05 26.43
C ASP A 216 -29.18 4.89 25.60
N TYR A 217 -28.62 5.24 24.44
CA TYR A 217 -28.10 4.33 23.45
C TYR A 217 -26.64 4.61 23.08
N MET A 218 -26.02 5.65 23.67
CA MET A 218 -24.67 6.10 23.31
C MET A 218 -23.66 4.95 23.37
N LYS A 219 -23.66 4.20 24.48
CA LYS A 219 -22.78 3.02 24.63
C LYS A 219 -22.96 1.97 23.54
N THR A 220 -24.20 1.74 23.09
CA THR A 220 -24.47 0.75 22.02
C THR A 220 -24.02 1.29 20.66
N ALA A 221 -24.17 2.60 20.43
CA ALA A 221 -23.68 3.24 19.22
C ALA A 221 -22.15 3.20 19.13
N ASP A 222 -21.44 3.50 20.21
CA ASP A 222 -19.97 3.44 20.29
C ASP A 222 -19.46 2.01 19.99
N GLU A 223 -20.07 1.00 20.63
CA GLU A 223 -19.72 -0.41 20.39
C GLU A 223 -19.93 -0.84 18.93
N ILE A 224 -20.99 -0.33 18.27
CA ILE A 224 -21.25 -0.59 16.85
C ILE A 224 -20.14 0.03 15.99
N ASP A 225 -19.72 1.25 16.30
CA ASP A 225 -18.71 1.95 15.51
C ASP A 225 -17.31 1.33 15.71
N GLU A 226 -16.97 0.87 16.91
CA GLU A 226 -15.78 0.04 17.16
C GLU A 226 -15.81 -1.26 16.33
N LEU A 227 -16.94 -1.97 16.34
CA LEU A 227 -17.09 -3.22 15.57
C LEU A 227 -17.00 -2.98 14.06
N LYS A 228 -17.56 -1.87 13.55
CA LYS A 228 -17.40 -1.46 12.15
C LYS A 228 -15.94 -1.15 11.82
N GLY A 229 -15.23 -0.46 12.72
CA GLY A 229 -13.79 -0.20 12.58
C GLY A 229 -12.99 -1.50 12.50
N LYS A 230 -13.25 -2.44 13.41
CA LYS A 230 -12.63 -3.78 13.40
C LYS A 230 -12.92 -4.54 12.11
N LYS A 231 -14.17 -4.53 11.65
CA LYS A 231 -14.57 -5.15 10.38
C LYS A 231 -13.81 -4.56 9.20
N GLN A 232 -13.70 -3.23 9.13
CA GLN A 232 -12.97 -2.54 8.07
C GLN A 232 -11.50 -2.98 8.06
N GLN A 233 -10.87 -3.07 9.22
CA GLN A 233 -9.50 -3.55 9.37
C GLN A 233 -9.32 -4.99 8.87
N LEU A 234 -10.21 -5.91 9.28
CA LEU A 234 -10.20 -7.31 8.81
C LEU A 234 -10.39 -7.42 7.29
N LEU A 235 -11.23 -6.57 6.68
CA LEU A 235 -11.42 -6.56 5.23
C LEU A 235 -10.18 -6.10 4.48
N ILE A 236 -9.44 -5.13 5.02
CA ILE A 236 -8.17 -4.66 4.46
C ILE A 236 -7.10 -5.75 4.58
N GLU A 237 -7.00 -6.42 5.74
CA GLU A 237 -6.08 -7.53 5.95
C GLU A 237 -6.36 -8.69 4.98
N LYS A 238 -7.63 -9.06 4.83
CA LYS A 238 -8.06 -10.06 3.85
C LYS A 238 -7.68 -9.65 2.42
N ALA A 239 -7.89 -8.38 2.06
CA ALA A 239 -7.49 -7.88 0.73
C ALA A 239 -5.99 -8.05 0.51
N GLY A 240 -5.16 -7.74 1.51
CA GLY A 240 -3.71 -7.94 1.44
C GLY A 240 -3.27 -9.39 1.36
N GLN A 241 -3.93 -10.29 2.08
CA GLN A 241 -3.70 -11.74 1.96
C GLN A 241 -4.03 -12.26 0.56
N GLU A 242 -5.18 -11.86 -0.01
CA GLU A 242 -5.57 -12.24 -1.38
C GLU A 242 -4.63 -11.65 -2.43
N ASP A 243 -4.16 -10.42 -2.21
CA ASP A 243 -3.16 -9.78 -3.05
C ASP A 243 -1.81 -10.51 -3.01
N ALA A 244 -1.38 -10.98 -1.83
CA ALA A 244 -0.20 -11.81 -1.68
C ALA A 244 -0.36 -13.15 -2.41
N LYS A 245 -1.48 -13.87 -2.19
CA LYS A 245 -1.79 -15.14 -2.90
C LYS A 245 -1.75 -14.96 -4.42
N ARG A 246 -2.37 -13.89 -4.94
CA ARG A 246 -2.37 -13.58 -6.37
C ARG A 246 -0.95 -13.40 -6.90
N ARG A 247 -0.11 -12.59 -6.22
CA ARG A 247 1.28 -12.36 -6.63
C ARG A 247 2.12 -13.64 -6.60
N THR A 248 1.90 -14.52 -5.64
CA THR A 248 2.61 -15.80 -5.56
C THR A 248 2.22 -16.72 -6.72
N ARG A 249 0.94 -16.79 -7.07
CA ARG A 249 0.47 -17.53 -8.25
C ARG A 249 1.01 -16.93 -9.55
N GLU A 250 0.97 -15.61 -9.70
CA GLU A 250 1.55 -14.94 -10.87
C GLU A 250 3.06 -15.22 -11.03
N MET A 251 3.79 -15.34 -9.90
CA MET A 251 5.20 -15.76 -9.92
C MET A 251 5.34 -17.23 -10.31
N GLU A 252 4.48 -18.11 -9.80
CA GLU A 252 4.45 -19.53 -10.17
C GLU A 252 4.21 -19.72 -11.67
N ASP A 253 3.22 -19.03 -12.22
CA ASP A 253 2.89 -19.04 -13.65
C ASP A 253 4.05 -18.49 -14.50
N PHE A 254 4.70 -17.43 -14.00
CA PHE A 254 5.86 -16.84 -14.65
C PHE A 254 7.07 -17.80 -14.67
N LEU A 255 7.34 -18.51 -13.58
CA LEU A 255 8.40 -19.52 -13.52
C LEU A 255 8.11 -20.73 -14.40
N LYS A 256 6.84 -21.06 -14.64
CA LYS A 256 6.40 -22.15 -15.54
C LYS A 256 6.38 -21.74 -17.01
N SER A 257 6.28 -20.45 -17.32
CA SER A 257 6.32 -19.94 -18.70
C SER A 257 7.69 -20.18 -19.37
N GLU A 258 7.74 -20.20 -20.71
CA GLU A 258 8.95 -20.51 -21.48
C GLU A 258 10.17 -19.74 -20.97
N ARG A 259 11.18 -20.49 -20.49
CA ARG A 259 12.40 -19.99 -19.84
C ARG A 259 13.18 -19.12 -20.81
N HIS A 260 13.03 -17.81 -20.70
CA HIS A 260 13.92 -16.84 -21.32
C HIS A 260 14.74 -16.19 -20.22
N ASP A 261 16.06 -16.42 -20.25
CA ASP A 261 16.97 -15.65 -19.42
C ASP A 261 16.76 -14.17 -19.70
N ILE A 262 16.53 -13.41 -18.63
CA ILE A 262 16.37 -11.98 -18.74
C ILE A 262 17.75 -11.39 -19.03
N SER A 263 17.89 -10.75 -20.19
CA SER A 263 19.14 -10.10 -20.60
C SER A 263 19.26 -8.68 -20.05
N GLU A 264 18.13 -7.99 -19.88
CA GLU A 264 18.09 -6.56 -19.56
C GLU A 264 17.24 -6.23 -18.34
N TYR A 265 17.57 -5.13 -17.69
CA TYR A 265 16.81 -4.62 -16.57
C TYR A 265 15.46 -4.05 -17.01
N ASP A 266 14.36 -4.59 -16.47
CA ASP A 266 13.00 -4.07 -16.68
C ASP A 266 12.37 -3.60 -15.35
N GLU A 267 12.08 -2.30 -15.25
CA GLU A 267 11.38 -1.70 -14.12
C GLU A 267 10.04 -2.38 -13.81
N LYS A 268 9.32 -2.86 -14.82
CA LYS A 268 8.01 -3.52 -14.64
C LYS A 268 8.17 -4.82 -13.89
N LEU A 269 9.18 -5.62 -14.24
CA LEU A 269 9.49 -6.87 -13.56
C LEU A 269 9.94 -6.63 -12.12
N VAL A 270 10.76 -5.59 -11.90
CA VAL A 270 11.16 -5.19 -10.55
C VAL A 270 9.94 -4.84 -9.71
N ARG A 271 9.05 -3.99 -10.22
CA ARG A 271 7.81 -3.61 -9.52
C ARG A 271 6.89 -4.80 -9.31
N LYS A 272 6.89 -5.78 -10.20
CA LYS A 272 6.04 -6.96 -10.10
C LYS A 272 6.56 -7.91 -9.03
N TYR A 273 7.84 -8.27 -9.06
CA TYR A 273 8.38 -9.40 -8.31
C TYR A 273 9.29 -9.05 -7.13
N ILE A 274 9.97 -7.91 -7.13
CA ILE A 274 10.93 -7.57 -6.07
C ILE A 274 10.23 -6.88 -4.90
N LYS A 275 10.52 -7.34 -3.68
CA LYS A 275 9.99 -6.78 -2.42
C LYS A 275 11.00 -5.84 -1.77
N LYS A 276 12.28 -6.25 -1.70
CA LYS A 276 13.33 -5.52 -1.00
C LYS A 276 14.69 -5.93 -1.53
N ILE A 277 15.64 -4.99 -1.55
CA ILE A 277 17.05 -5.23 -1.88
C ILE A 277 17.88 -4.73 -0.72
N LYS A 278 18.49 -5.63 0.05
CA LYS A 278 19.37 -5.26 1.15
C LYS A 278 20.81 -5.17 0.64
N VAL A 279 21.41 -3.99 0.76
CA VAL A 279 22.75 -3.66 0.26
C VAL A 279 23.77 -3.92 1.37
N TYR A 280 24.67 -4.85 1.13
CA TYR A 280 25.85 -5.12 1.97
C TYR A 280 27.11 -4.59 1.29
N GLU A 281 28.23 -4.75 1.98
CA GLU A 281 29.53 -4.31 1.48
C GLU A 281 30.01 -5.20 0.33
N ASP A 282 29.76 -6.50 0.43
CA ASP A 282 30.22 -7.58 -0.44
C ASP A 282 29.11 -8.16 -1.34
N LYS A 283 27.83 -7.96 -0.99
CA LYS A 283 26.70 -8.60 -1.68
C LYS A 283 25.41 -7.77 -1.70
N PHE A 284 24.47 -8.19 -2.54
CA PHE A 284 23.07 -7.79 -2.50
C PHE A 284 22.22 -8.99 -2.08
N SER A 285 21.37 -8.81 -1.08
CA SER A 285 20.30 -9.76 -0.75
C SER A 285 19.02 -9.26 -1.37
N VAL A 286 18.57 -9.91 -2.44
CA VAL A 286 17.34 -9.58 -3.16
C VAL A 286 16.22 -10.47 -2.65
N THR A 287 15.22 -9.86 -2.02
CA THR A 287 14.00 -10.53 -1.54
C THR A 287 12.86 -10.27 -2.50
N PHE A 288 12.24 -11.35 -2.96
CA PHE A 288 11.07 -11.35 -3.83
C PHE A 288 9.79 -11.21 -3.00
N LYS A 289 8.69 -10.78 -3.62
CA LYS A 289 7.37 -10.69 -2.97
C LYS A 289 6.79 -12.04 -2.59
N SER A 290 7.34 -13.11 -3.13
CA SER A 290 7.10 -14.49 -2.72
C SER A 290 7.89 -14.90 -1.48
N GLU A 291 8.58 -13.96 -0.79
CA GLU A 291 9.47 -14.19 0.36
C GLU A 291 10.75 -14.98 0.07
N ILE A 292 10.99 -15.38 -1.18
CA ILE A 292 12.26 -15.98 -1.60
C ILE A 292 13.36 -14.92 -1.54
N SER A 293 14.53 -15.28 -1.00
CA SER A 293 15.68 -14.39 -0.96
C SER A 293 16.89 -15.01 -1.65
N VAL A 294 17.57 -14.23 -2.47
CA VAL A 294 18.76 -14.64 -3.22
C VAL A 294 19.89 -13.65 -2.94
N ASN A 295 21.07 -14.20 -2.64
CA ASN A 295 22.29 -13.41 -2.50
C ASN A 295 23.06 -13.37 -3.83
N ILE A 296 23.46 -12.18 -4.22
CA ILE A 296 24.29 -11.89 -5.40
C ILE A 296 25.54 -11.13 -4.95
N GLU A 297 26.71 -11.66 -5.25
CA GLU A 297 27.98 -11.02 -4.94
C GLU A 297 28.16 -9.73 -5.75
N ARG A 298 28.81 -8.74 -5.15
CA ARG A 298 29.16 -7.49 -5.81
C ARG A 298 30.42 -7.73 -6.63
N ALA A 299 30.39 -7.29 -7.88
CA ALA A 299 31.62 -7.23 -8.67
C ALA A 299 32.51 -6.16 -8.03
N SER A 300 33.64 -6.61 -7.47
CA SER A 300 34.66 -5.73 -6.87
C SER A 300 35.34 -4.89 -7.94
#